data_AF-A0AAN6XI82-F1
#
_entry.id   AF-A0AAN6XI82-F1
#
_cell.length_a   1.000
_cell.length_b   1.000
_cell.length_c   1.000
_cell.angle_alpha   90.00
_cell.angle_beta   90.00
_cell.angle_gamma   90.00
#
_symmetry.space_group_name_H-M   'P 1'
#
loop_
_entity.id
_entity.type
_entity.pdbx_description
1 polymer ?
#
loop_
_entity_poly.entity_id
_entity_poly.type
_entity_poly.pdbx_seq_one_letter_code
_entity_poly.pdbx_strand_id
1 'polypeptide(L)'
;MTNVDDLMGIEHIDHCIDMLRQSLMCASDVPPITFSRKTLQDKMQGVAEVIHTCRNFPAVQKWAWDRRVRNEIDKTTVVQDDPLGWGSYTYVPGS
;
A
#
# COMPACT_ATOMS: atom_id res chain seq x y z
N MET A 1 33.36 -23.40 22.01
CA MET A 1 32.28 -22.71 22.75
C MET A 1 32.03 -21.41 22.01
N THR A 2 31.00 -21.36 21.17
CA THR A 2 30.59 -20.10 20.51
C THR A 2 29.94 -19.24 21.58
N ASN A 3 30.56 -18.11 21.90
CA ASN A 3 30.06 -17.20 22.92
C ASN A 3 28.73 -16.62 22.42
N VAL A 4 27.66 -16.81 23.19
CA VAL A 4 26.30 -16.41 22.79
C VAL A 4 26.21 -14.87 22.62
N ASP A 5 27.13 -14.14 23.26
CA ASP A 5 27.34 -12.69 23.11
C ASP A 5 27.78 -12.27 21.70
N ASP A 6 28.46 -13.14 20.95
CA ASP A 6 28.94 -12.85 19.59
C ASP A 6 27.85 -13.06 18.53
N LEU A 7 26.84 -13.88 18.84
CA LEU A 7 25.68 -14.14 17.99
C LEU A 7 24.57 -13.07 18.12
N MET A 8 24.52 -12.34 19.23
CA MET A 8 23.59 -11.22 19.46
C MET A 8 24.30 -9.87 19.69
N GLY A 9 25.58 -9.78 19.31
CA GLY A 9 26.33 -8.54 19.36
C GLY A 9 25.73 -7.48 18.42
N ILE A 10 26.04 -6.21 18.70
CA ILE A 10 25.57 -5.06 17.90
C ILE A 10 25.85 -5.27 16.40
N GLU A 11 26.99 -5.86 16.04
CA GLU A 11 27.32 -6.18 14.64
C GLU A 11 26.34 -7.17 13.99
N HIS A 12 25.88 -8.18 14.73
CA HIS A 12 24.95 -9.17 14.21
C HIS A 12 23.56 -8.55 13.94
N ILE A 13 23.09 -7.70 14.86
CA ILE A 13 21.79 -7.05 14.74
C ILE A 13 21.83 -5.95 13.68
N ASP A 14 22.91 -5.16 13.60
CA ASP A 14 23.04 -4.04 12.67
C ASP A 14 22.99 -4.48 11.21
N HIS A 15 23.71 -5.54 10.83
CA HIS A 15 23.63 -6.02 9.45
C HIS A 15 22.26 -6.66 9.16
N CYS A 16 21.62 -7.33 10.13
CA CYS A 16 20.27 -7.87 9.97
C CYS A 16 19.27 -6.73 9.68
N ILE A 17 19.33 -5.65 10.46
CA ILE A 17 18.50 -4.46 10.23
C ILE A 17 18.81 -3.84 8.87
N ASP A 18 20.08 -3.78 8.48
CA ASP A 18 20.46 -3.23 7.18
C ASP A 18 19.93 -4.09 6.02
N MET A 19 19.98 -5.41 6.12
CA MET A 19 19.42 -6.33 5.12
C MET A 19 17.89 -6.18 5.02
N LEU A 20 17.18 -6.04 6.15
CA LEU A 20 15.74 -5.76 6.16
C LEU A 20 15.43 -4.41 5.51
N ARG A 21 16.19 -3.37 5.86
CA ARG A 21 16.07 -2.03 5.28
C ARG A 21 16.28 -2.07 3.77
N GLN A 22 17.34 -2.74 3.29
CA GLN A 22 17.61 -2.89 1.86
C GLN A 22 16.49 -3.65 1.13
N SER A 23 15.96 -4.72 1.74
CA SER A 23 14.83 -5.48 1.19
C SER A 23 13.57 -4.61 1.05
N LEU A 24 13.20 -3.88 2.11
CA LEU A 24 12.05 -2.96 2.11
C LEU A 24 12.22 -1.80 1.11
N MET A 25 13.45 -1.29 0.96
CA MET A 25 13.75 -0.25 -0.01
C MET A 25 13.66 -0.76 -1.45
N CYS A 26 14.11 -1.99 -1.73
CA CYS A 26 13.95 -2.58 -3.06
C CYS A 26 12.47 -2.80 -3.34
N ALA A 27 11.76 -3.48 -2.46
CA ALA A 27 10.35 -3.84 -2.62
C ALA A 27 9.37 -2.76 -2.17
N SER A 28 9.73 -1.48 -2.31
CA SER A 28 8.82 -0.38 -1.94
C SER A 28 7.54 -0.45 -2.77
N ASP A 29 6.42 -0.73 -2.11
CA ASP A 29 5.15 -1.00 -2.79
C ASP A 29 4.43 0.31 -3.12
N VAL A 30 4.13 0.48 -4.42
CA VAL A 30 3.41 1.61 -5.02
C VAL A 30 2.23 1.24 -5.93
N PRO A 31 2.01 -0.03 -6.35
CA PRO A 31 0.78 -0.40 -7.05
C PRO A 31 -0.48 -0.02 -6.26
N PRO A 32 -1.51 0.53 -6.94
CA PRO A 32 -2.79 0.74 -6.29
C PRO A 32 -3.45 -0.60 -5.97
N ILE A 33 -3.97 -0.73 -4.74
CA ILE A 33 -4.88 -1.83 -4.39
C ILE A 33 -6.20 -1.56 -5.08
N THR A 34 -6.59 -2.45 -5.99
CA THR A 34 -7.91 -2.39 -6.63
C THR A 34 -8.93 -3.13 -5.76
N PHE A 35 -10.20 -2.78 -5.91
CA PHE A 35 -11.29 -3.51 -5.24
C PHE A 35 -12.11 -4.25 -6.28
N SER A 36 -12.46 -5.50 -5.99
CA SER A 36 -13.33 -6.32 -6.85
C SER A 36 -14.47 -6.95 -6.04
N ARG A 37 -15.54 -7.32 -6.75
CA ARG A 37 -16.68 -8.09 -6.24
C ARG A 37 -17.21 -8.99 -7.35
N LYS A 38 -17.73 -10.17 -7.01
CA LYS A 38 -18.29 -11.12 -7.99
C LYS A 38 -19.65 -10.66 -8.49
N THR A 39 -20.50 -10.22 -7.58
CA THR A 39 -21.82 -9.64 -7.86
C THR A 39 -21.96 -8.30 -7.14
N LEU A 40 -22.98 -7.52 -7.49
CA LEU A 40 -23.19 -6.18 -6.93
C LEU A 40 -23.71 -6.23 -5.48
N GLN A 41 -24.26 -7.38 -5.08
CA GLN A 41 -24.71 -7.70 -3.73
C GLN A 41 -23.53 -8.04 -2.81
N ASP A 42 -22.38 -8.42 -3.40
CA ASP A 42 -21.21 -8.82 -2.64
C ASP A 42 -20.44 -7.61 -2.09
N LYS A 43 -19.79 -7.83 -0.95
CA LYS A 43 -18.84 -6.87 -0.38
C LYS A 43 -17.66 -6.70 -1.32
N MET A 44 -17.23 -5.44 -1.49
CA MET A 44 -15.97 -5.12 -2.16
C MET A 44 -14.80 -5.71 -1.37
N GLN A 45 -13.92 -6.43 -2.05
CA GLN A 45 -12.69 -7.00 -1.50
C GLN A 45 -11.48 -6.40 -2.20
N GLY A 46 -10.44 -6.05 -1.43
CA GLY A 46 -9.18 -5.61 -1.99
C GLY A 46 -8.50 -6.76 -2.73
N VAL A 47 -8.07 -6.52 -3.96
CA VAL A 47 -7.25 -7.45 -4.75
C VAL A 47 -5.79 -7.14 -4.45
N ALA A 48 -5.19 -7.97 -3.61
CA ALA A 48 -3.78 -7.86 -3.21
C ALA A 48 -2.83 -8.57 -4.18
N GLU A 49 -3.35 -9.25 -5.21
CA GLU A 49 -2.55 -9.86 -6.27
C GLU A 49 -2.02 -8.77 -7.21
N VAL A 50 -0.87 -8.21 -6.85
CA VAL A 50 -0.17 -7.20 -7.64
C VAL A 50 1.28 -7.62 -7.88
N ILE A 51 1.83 -7.26 -9.04
CA ILE A 51 3.22 -7.57 -9.36
C ILE A 51 4.13 -6.58 -8.63
N HIS A 52 4.85 -7.08 -7.64
CA HIS A 52 5.88 -6.30 -6.95
C HIS A 52 7.17 -6.26 -7.79
N THR A 53 7.79 -5.08 -7.89
CA THR A 53 9.04 -4.86 -8.65
C THR A 53 9.89 -3.85 -7.91
N CYS A 54 11.22 -3.94 -8.04
CA CYS A 54 12.08 -2.98 -7.35
C CYS A 54 11.99 -1.58 -7.97
N ARG A 55 11.95 -0.55 -7.10
CA ARG A 55 11.78 0.86 -7.50
C ARG A 55 12.88 1.75 -6.92
N ASN A 56 12.99 2.96 -7.47
CA ASN A 56 13.89 3.99 -6.94
C ASN A 56 13.32 4.55 -5.62
N PHE A 57 13.78 4.00 -4.49
CA PHE A 57 13.28 4.37 -3.17
C PHE A 57 13.39 5.87 -2.83
N PRO A 58 14.51 6.57 -3.09
CA PRO A 58 14.56 8.03 -2.92
C PRO A 58 13.48 8.80 -3.67
N ALA A 59 13.15 8.39 -4.90
CA ALA A 59 12.08 9.02 -5.67
C ALA A 59 10.70 8.79 -5.02
N VAL A 60 10.45 7.57 -4.53
CA VAL A 60 9.22 7.24 -3.78
C VAL A 60 9.11 8.09 -2.51
N GLN A 61 10.17 8.19 -1.71
CA GLN A 61 10.22 9.02 -0.52
C GLN A 61 9.92 10.50 -0.83
N LYS A 62 10.60 11.06 -1.84
CA LYS A 62 10.40 12.46 -2.23
C LYS A 62 8.94 12.70 -2.61
N TRP A 63 8.38 11.86 -3.48
CA TRP A 63 7.00 11.99 -3.91
C TRP A 63 6.02 11.91 -2.72
N ALA A 64 6.23 10.94 -1.82
CA ALA A 64 5.37 10.77 -0.64
C ALA A 64 5.44 11.97 0.30
N TRP A 65 6.63 12.51 0.55
CA TRP A 65 6.82 13.70 1.39
C TRP A 65 6.18 14.95 0.80
N ASP A 66 6.30 15.13 -0.51
CA ASP A 66 5.73 16.27 -1.25
C ASP A 66 4.19 16.20 -1.31
N ARG A 67 3.62 14.98 -1.27
CA ARG A 67 2.17 14.71 -1.48
C ARG A 67 1.43 14.15 -0.28
N ARG A 68 2.06 14.11 0.89
CA ARG A 68 1.43 13.64 2.12
C ARG A 68 0.14 14.42 2.39
N VAL A 69 -0.90 13.69 2.81
CA VAL A 69 -2.15 14.28 3.28
C VAL A 69 -1.83 15.15 4.49
N ARG A 70 -2.05 16.46 4.38
CA ARG A 70 -1.70 17.44 5.42
C ARG A 70 -2.84 17.74 6.38
N ASN A 71 -4.07 17.57 5.90
CA ASN A 71 -5.30 17.88 6.61
C ASN A 71 -6.16 16.63 6.69
N GLU A 72 -7.14 16.63 7.59
CA GLU A 72 -8.11 15.55 7.68
C GLU A 72 -8.87 15.39 6.36
N ILE A 73 -9.17 14.13 6.03
CA ILE A 73 -10.03 13.81 4.89
C ILE A 73 -11.46 14.13 5.32
N ASP A 74 -12.09 15.10 4.64
CA ASP A 74 -13.52 15.38 4.83
C ASP A 74 -14.35 14.22 4.29
N LYS A 75 -15.00 13.50 5.21
CA LYS A 75 -15.85 12.33 4.88
C LYS A 75 -17.31 12.71 4.62
N THR A 76 -17.65 14.00 4.67
CA THR A 76 -19.03 14.51 4.55
C THR A 76 -19.29 15.22 3.22
N THR A 77 -18.25 15.73 2.56
CA THR A 77 -18.38 16.33 1.23
C THR A 77 -18.78 15.29 0.19
N VAL A 78 -19.90 15.54 -0.50
CA VAL A 78 -20.36 14.77 -1.65
C VAL A 78 -19.77 15.37 -2.93
N VAL A 79 -18.95 14.60 -3.65
CA VAL A 79 -18.42 14.99 -4.96
C VAL A 79 -19.55 14.86 -5.99
N GLN A 80 -20.05 15.99 -6.51
CA GLN A 80 -21.16 16.01 -7.48
C GLN A 80 -20.74 15.51 -8.86
N ASP A 81 -19.54 15.89 -9.31
CA ASP A 81 -18.95 15.44 -10.57
C ASP A 81 -18.14 14.17 -10.35
N ASP A 82 -18.80 13.09 -9.93
CA ASP A 82 -18.15 11.79 -9.76
C ASP A 82 -17.92 11.12 -11.14
N PRO A 83 -16.66 11.04 -11.64
CA PRO A 83 -16.38 10.42 -12.94
C PRO A 83 -16.66 8.91 -12.96
N LEU A 84 -16.85 8.29 -11.79
CA LEU A 84 -17.24 6.89 -11.66
C LEU A 84 -18.75 6.70 -11.49
N GLY A 85 -19.52 7.78 -11.30
CA GLY A 85 -20.99 7.77 -11.28
C GLY A 85 -21.62 6.92 -10.17
N TRP A 86 -20.97 6.76 -9.02
CA TRP A 86 -21.46 5.94 -7.90
C TRP A 86 -22.83 6.39 -7.38
N GLY A 87 -23.16 7.68 -7.53
CA GLY A 87 -24.45 8.26 -7.14
C GLY A 87 -25.64 7.95 -8.07
N SER A 88 -25.38 7.50 -9.30
CA SER A 88 -26.42 7.16 -10.30
C SER A 88 -26.57 5.65 -10.52
N TYR A 89 -25.87 4.83 -9.75
CA TYR A 89 -25.89 3.38 -9.94
C TYR A 89 -27.22 2.77 -9.46
N THR A 90 -28.13 2.50 -10.38
CA THR A 90 -29.30 1.65 -10.11
C THR A 90 -28.96 0.19 -10.44
N TYR A 91 -28.92 -0.66 -9.42
CA TYR A 91 -28.85 -2.09 -9.63
C TYR A 91 -30.13 -2.58 -10.31
N VAL A 92 -30.00 -3.14 -11.51
CA VAL A 92 -31.09 -3.85 -12.20
C VAL A 92 -30.80 -5.35 -12.09
N PRO A 93 -31.48 -6.11 -11.21
CA PRO A 93 -31.29 -7.55 -11.14
C PRO A 93 -31.83 -8.22 -12.40
N GLY A 94 -30.95 -8.89 -13.15
CA GLY A 94 -31.31 -9.91 -14.14
C GLY A 94 -31.47 -9.44 -15.59
N SER A 95 -30.41 -9.59 -16.37
CA SER A 95 -30.44 -9.87 -17.81
C SER A 95 -29.49 -11.02 -18.11
#